data_AF-A0A429AGT1-F1
#
_entry.id   AF-A0A429AGT1-F1
#
_cell.length_a   1.000
_cell.length_b   1.000
_cell.length_c   1.000
_cell.angle_alpha   90.00
_cell.angle_beta   90.00
_cell.angle_gamma   90.00
#
_symmetry.space_group_name_H-M   'P 1'
#
loop_
_entity.id
_entity.type
_entity.pdbx_description
1 polymer ?
#
loop_
_entity_poly.entity_id
_entity_poly.type
_entity_poly.pdbx_seq_one_letter_code
_entity_poly.pdbx_strand_id
1 'polypeptide(L)'
;MPAIPESTKTSLAQRLRQHAHDRWPQLAGLHVRYHGQFAYVEGELAEGHRLPLIRLRYGGSASIWGFGLYRASSGKYVNQILPTGMSAGTPQEALDCACDLYLSH
;
A
#
# COMPACT_ATOMS: atom_id res chain seq x y z
N MET A 1 -17.88 -8.00 -5.87
CA MET A 1 -16.97 -7.01 -6.48
C MET A 1 -15.82 -7.75 -7.14
N PRO A 2 -15.29 -7.28 -8.28
CA PRO A 2 -14.34 -8.04 -9.08
C PRO A 2 -12.99 -8.20 -8.38
N ALA A 3 -12.37 -9.36 -8.56
CA ALA A 3 -10.98 -9.56 -8.22
C ALA A 3 -10.09 -8.64 -9.06
N ILE A 4 -8.89 -8.34 -8.56
CA ILE A 4 -7.92 -7.51 -9.28
C ILE A 4 -7.46 -8.28 -10.54
N PRO A 5 -7.54 -7.70 -11.75
CA PRO A 5 -6.97 -8.31 -12.95
C PRO A 5 -5.45 -8.50 -12.82
N GLU A 6 -4.89 -9.57 -13.40
CA GLU A 6 -3.45 -9.85 -13.33
C GLU A 6 -2.58 -8.69 -13.86
N SER A 7 -2.99 -8.06 -14.96
CA SER A 7 -2.32 -6.88 -15.51
C SER A 7 -2.26 -5.72 -14.51
N THR A 8 -3.35 -5.52 -13.76
CA THR A 8 -3.43 -4.51 -12.69
C THR A 8 -2.56 -4.88 -11.50
N LYS A 9 -2.47 -6.16 -11.12
CA LYS A 9 -1.55 -6.62 -10.05
C LYS A 9 -0.09 -6.35 -10.41
N THR A 10 0.33 -6.73 -11.61
CA THR A 10 1.71 -6.51 -12.07
C THR A 10 2.04 -5.02 -12.11
N SER A 11 1.16 -4.22 -12.72
CA SER A 11 1.35 -2.77 -12.83
C SER A 11 1.37 -2.08 -11.46
N LEU A 12 0.50 -2.50 -10.53
CA LEU A 12 0.45 -1.97 -9.17
C LEU A 12 1.76 -2.23 -8.43
N ALA A 13 2.22 -3.48 -8.43
CA ALA A 13 3.44 -3.86 -7.71
C ALA A 13 4.68 -3.14 -8.27
N GLN A 14 4.76 -2.99 -9.60
CA GLN A 14 5.85 -2.24 -10.24
C GLN A 14 5.84 -0.76 -9.83
N ARG A 15 4.67 -0.10 -9.88
CA ARG A 15 4.53 1.31 -9.50
C ARG A 15 4.89 1.55 -8.04
N LEU A 16 4.43 0.68 -7.13
CA LEU A 16 4.74 0.79 -5.71
C LEU A 16 6.24 0.61 -5.43
N ARG A 17 6.87 -0.40 -6.06
CA ARG A 17 8.31 -0.66 -5.88
C ARG A 17 9.17 0.47 -6.40
N GLN A 18 8.85 1.00 -7.59
CA GLN A 18 9.56 2.15 -8.14
C GLN A 18 9.44 3.35 -7.19
N HIS A 19 8.22 3.68 -6.77
CA HIS A 19 7.97 4.82 -5.87
C HIS A 19 8.67 4.68 -4.51
N ALA A 20 8.66 3.47 -3.93
CA ALA A 20 9.41 3.19 -2.69
C ALA A 20 10.91 3.37 -2.88
N HIS A 21 11.47 2.91 -3.99
CA HIS A 21 12.88 3.07 -4.30
C HIS A 21 13.27 4.55 -4.43
N ASP A 22 12.45 5.35 -5.13
CA ASP A 22 12.73 6.77 -5.37
C ASP A 22 12.61 7.63 -4.10
N ARG A 23 11.67 7.31 -3.20
CA ARG A 23 11.28 8.20 -2.09
C ARG A 23 11.58 7.67 -0.69
N TRP A 24 11.74 6.36 -0.54
CA TRP A 24 11.88 5.68 0.75
C TRP A 24 13.11 4.76 0.76
N PRO A 25 14.34 5.30 0.69
CA PRO A 25 15.58 4.52 0.58
C PRO A 25 15.85 3.60 1.78
N GLN A 26 15.16 3.83 2.91
CA GLN A 26 15.20 2.97 4.09
C GLN A 26 14.45 1.64 3.93
N LEU A 27 13.61 1.51 2.88
CA LEU A 27 12.99 0.25 2.51
C LEU A 27 13.92 -0.53 1.57
N ALA A 28 14.37 -1.71 2.02
CA ALA A 28 15.11 -2.66 1.20
C ALA A 28 14.25 -3.24 0.06
N GLY A 29 12.92 -3.28 0.24
CA GLY A 29 11.99 -3.72 -0.80
C GLY A 29 10.52 -3.60 -0.39
N LEU A 30 9.64 -3.93 -1.33
CA LEU A 30 8.21 -4.06 -1.09
C LEU A 30 7.69 -5.43 -1.50
N HIS A 31 6.90 -6.02 -0.59
CA HIS A 31 6.15 -7.25 -0.81
C HIS A 31 4.67 -6.92 -0.97
N VAL A 32 4.08 -7.38 -2.07
CA VAL A 32 2.65 -7.16 -2.34
C VAL A 32 1.95 -8.51 -2.46
N ARG A 33 0.96 -8.74 -1.58
CA ARG A 33 0.16 -9.96 -1.53
C ARG A 33 -1.27 -9.65 -1.94
N TYR A 34 -1.85 -10.48 -2.79
CA TYR A 34 -3.20 -10.27 -3.32
C TYR A 34 -4.20 -11.26 -2.73
N HIS A 35 -5.36 -10.78 -2.32
CA HIS A 35 -6.47 -11.63 -1.88
C HIS A 35 -7.81 -11.01 -2.27
N GLY A 36 -8.52 -11.66 -3.20
CA GLY A 36 -9.78 -11.15 -3.76
C GLY A 36 -9.60 -9.77 -4.40
N GLN A 37 -10.29 -8.77 -3.86
CA GLN A 37 -10.21 -7.37 -4.29
C GLN A 37 -9.13 -6.54 -3.56
N PHE A 38 -8.36 -7.17 -2.68
CA PHE A 38 -7.40 -6.47 -1.82
C PHE A 38 -5.95 -6.77 -2.22
N ALA A 39 -5.10 -5.76 -2.08
CA ALA A 39 -3.65 -5.90 -2.13
C ALA A 39 -3.07 -5.45 -0.79
N TYR A 40 -2.29 -6.30 -0.16
CA TYR A 40 -1.61 -6.04 1.11
C TYR A 40 -0.16 -5.74 0.81
N VAL A 41 0.32 -4.61 1.28
CA VAL A 41 1.68 -4.11 1.01
C VAL A 41 2.45 -4.10 2.32
N GLU A 42 3.58 -4.79 2.29
CA GLU A 42 4.53 -4.88 3.40
C GLU A 42 5.86 -4.28 2.93
N GLY A 43 6.46 -3.44 3.75
CA GLY A 43 7.81 -2.91 3.55
C GLY A 43 8.84 -3.84 4.17
N GLU A 44 9.92 -4.10 3.45
CA GLU A 44 11.08 -4.80 3.98
C GLU A 44 12.11 -3.76 4.43
N LEU A 45 12.52 -3.83 5.70
CA LEU A 45 13.58 -3.00 6.27
C LEU A 45 14.94 -3.69 6.14
N ALA A 46 16.00 -2.95 6.46
CA ALA A 46 17.32 -3.55 6.70
C ALA A 46 17.19 -4.74 7.68
N GLU A 47 17.93 -5.81 7.42
CA GLU A 47 17.88 -7.09 8.17
C GLU A 47 16.68 -8.00 7.85
N GLY A 48 15.90 -7.68 6.81
CA GLY A 48 14.83 -8.55 6.32
C GLY A 48 13.54 -8.52 7.16
N HIS A 49 13.42 -7.54 8.07
CA HIS A 49 12.21 -7.35 8.85
C HIS A 49 11.07 -6.84 7.95
N ARG A 50 9.90 -7.48 8.04
CA ARG A 50 8.72 -7.09 7.25
C ARG A 50 7.73 -6.33 8.11
N LEU A 51 7.44 -5.10 7.68
CA LEU A 51 6.49 -4.22 8.31
C LEU A 51 5.23 -4.12 7.43
N PRO A 52 4.04 -4.51 7.91
CA PRO A 52 2.79 -4.24 7.22
C PRO A 52 2.51 -2.73 7.15
N LEU A 53 2.39 -2.19 5.94
CA LEU A 53 2.22 -0.76 5.70
C LEU A 53 0.75 -0.42 5.41
N ILE A 54 0.24 -0.94 4.28
CA ILE A 54 -1.08 -0.60 3.76
C ILE A 54 -1.83 -1.79 3.19
N ARG A 55 -3.16 -1.71 3.25
CA ARG A 55 -4.07 -2.53 2.46
C ARG A 55 -4.78 -1.66 1.44
N LEU A 56 -4.57 -1.94 0.17
CA LEU A 56 -5.27 -1.34 -0.95
C LEU A 56 -6.51 -2.18 -1.30
N ARG A 57 -7.60 -1.52 -1.69
CA ARG A 57 -8.85 -2.11 -2.14
C ARG A 57 -9.15 -1.64 -3.55
N TYR A 58 -9.32 -2.59 -4.45
CA TYR A 58 -9.63 -2.33 -5.84
C TYR A 58 -11.08 -1.86 -6.01
N GLY A 59 -11.24 -0.67 -6.60
CA GLY A 59 -12.54 -0.06 -6.88
C GLY A 59 -13.05 -0.31 -8.30
N GLY A 60 -12.30 -1.02 -9.15
CA GLY A 60 -12.61 -1.18 -10.58
C GLY A 60 -11.73 -0.35 -11.52
N SER A 61 -10.79 0.43 -10.99
CA SER A 61 -9.81 1.21 -11.75
C SER A 61 -8.40 0.93 -11.23
N ALA A 62 -7.42 0.84 -12.14
CA ALA A 62 -6.01 0.67 -11.79
C ALA A 62 -5.40 1.94 -11.15
N SER A 63 -6.05 3.10 -11.31
CA SER A 63 -5.53 4.40 -10.85
C SER A 63 -6.10 4.82 -9.49
N ILE A 64 -7.27 4.31 -9.10
CA ILE A 64 -7.98 4.75 -7.89
C ILE A 64 -8.26 3.55 -7.00
N TRP A 65 -7.64 3.57 -5.82
CA TRP A 65 -7.70 2.51 -4.83
C TRP A 65 -8.18 3.07 -3.49
N GLY A 66 -9.12 2.37 -2.86
CA GLY A 66 -9.36 2.59 -1.44
C GLY A 66 -8.18 2.06 -0.64
N PHE A 67 -7.88 2.63 0.52
CA PHE A 67 -6.78 2.14 1.34
C PHE A 67 -7.10 2.12 2.82
N GLY A 68 -6.40 1.26 3.54
CA GLY A 68 -6.36 1.27 4.98
C GLY A 68 -4.93 1.14 5.46
N LEU A 69 -4.57 1.97 6.44
CA LEU A 69 -3.29 1.87 7.11
C LEU A 69 -3.31 0.67 8.05
N TYR A 70 -2.19 -0.02 8.16
CA TYR A 70 -2.01 -0.93 9.27
C TYR A 70 -2.15 -0.15 10.60
N ARG A 71 -2.38 -0.83 11.73
CA ARG A 71 -2.33 -0.21 13.06
C ARG A 71 -1.74 -1.20 14.04
N ALA A 72 -0.46 -1.02 14.35
CA ALA A 72 0.32 -1.93 15.20
C ALA A 72 -0.36 -2.23 16.54
N SER A 73 -0.94 -1.23 17.20
CA SER A 73 -1.63 -1.38 18.50
C SER A 73 -2.81 -2.35 18.48
N SER A 74 -3.39 -2.64 17.31
CA SER A 74 -4.53 -3.55 17.16
C SER A 74 -4.31 -4.71 16.19
N GLY A 75 -3.16 -4.74 15.50
CA GLY A 75 -2.86 -5.71 14.45
C GLY A 75 -3.82 -5.70 13.26
N LYS A 76 -4.56 -4.60 13.03
CA LYS A 76 -5.64 -4.51 12.03
C LYS A 76 -5.39 -3.39 11.03
N TYR A 77 -5.92 -3.56 9.82
CA TYR A 77 -5.97 -2.50 8.80
C TYR A 77 -7.21 -1.63 9.00
N VAL A 78 -7.02 -0.34 9.24
CA VAL A 78 -8.08 0.64 9.42
C VAL A 78 -8.26 1.41 8.13
N ASN A 79 -9.46 1.34 7.53
CA ASN A 79 -9.76 2.10 6.31
C ASN A 79 -9.62 3.60 6.59
N GLN A 80 -8.92 4.30 5.72
CA GLN A 80 -8.74 5.75 5.79
C GLN A 80 -9.59 6.42 4.73
N ILE A 81 -10.07 7.62 5.06
CA ILE A 81 -10.63 8.57 4.09
C ILE A 81 -9.52 9.61 3.86
N LEU A 82 -9.27 9.97 2.60
CA LEU A 82 -8.28 11.00 2.27
C LEU A 82 -8.69 12.36 2.84
N PRO A 83 -7.73 13.27 3.08
CA PRO A 83 -8.00 14.66 3.45
C PRO A 83 -8.91 15.41 2.45
N THR A 84 -8.98 14.94 1.21
CA THR A 84 -9.86 15.44 0.15
C THR A 84 -11.33 15.01 0.31
N GLY A 85 -11.66 14.21 1.34
CA GLY A 85 -12.98 13.60 1.53
C GLY A 85 -13.22 12.37 0.64
N MET A 86 -12.27 12.02 -0.22
CA MET A 86 -12.36 10.85 -1.08
C MET A 86 -11.93 9.59 -0.34
N SER A 87 -12.70 8.50 -0.48
CA SER A 87 -12.35 7.19 0.11
C SER A 87 -11.30 6.43 -0.70
N ALA A 88 -10.74 7.03 -1.75
CA ALA A 88 -9.81 6.39 -2.67
C ALA A 88 -8.88 7.40 -3.36
N GLY A 89 -7.62 7.00 -3.57
CA GLY A 89 -6.57 7.81 -4.20
C GLY A 89 -5.59 6.95 -4.99
N THR A 90 -4.45 7.51 -5.38
CA THR A 90 -3.43 6.70 -6.06
C THR A 90 -2.75 5.74 -5.07
N PRO A 91 -2.29 4.57 -5.52
CA PRO A 91 -1.63 3.62 -4.63
C PRO A 91 -0.30 4.17 -4.07
N GLN A 92 0.33 5.11 -4.77
CA GLN A 92 1.57 5.76 -4.34
C GLN A 92 1.34 6.76 -3.20
N GLU A 93 0.28 7.59 -3.28
CA GLU A 93 -0.11 8.48 -2.18
C GLU A 93 -0.44 7.69 -0.91
N ALA A 94 -1.13 6.55 -1.06
CA ALA A 94 -1.42 5.67 0.07
C ALA A 94 -0.14 5.09 0.70
N LEU A 95 0.85 4.73 -0.12
CA LEU A 95 2.16 4.25 0.35
C LEU A 95 2.90 5.35 1.10
N ASP A 96 2.98 6.56 0.55
CA ASP A 96 3.61 7.70 1.21
C ASP A 96 3.00 7.98 2.57
N CYS A 97 1.67 7.94 2.68
CA CYS A 97 0.98 8.17 3.96
C CYS A 97 1.36 7.13 5.02
N ALA A 98 1.54 5.87 4.64
CA ALA A 98 1.96 4.83 5.58
C ALA A 98 3.43 4.93 5.93
N CYS A 99 4.29 5.10 4.93
CA CYS A 99 5.71 5.28 5.15
C CYS A 99 5.95 6.48 6.06
N ASP A 100 5.30 7.62 5.83
CA ASP A 100 5.46 8.78 6.70
C ASP A 100 5.07 8.49 8.16
N LEU A 101 3.98 7.76 8.37
CA LEU A 101 3.55 7.36 9.73
C LEU A 101 4.52 6.39 10.42
N TYR A 102 5.13 5.47 9.66
CA TYR A 102 5.90 4.35 10.21
C TYR A 102 7.41 4.54 10.20
N LEU A 103 7.90 5.40 9.31
CA LEU A 103 9.30 5.49 8.92
C LEU A 103 9.89 6.88 9.18
N SER A 104 9.06 7.92 9.39
CA SER A 104 9.51 9.29 9.69
C SER A 104 9.86 9.50 11.18
N HIS A 105 10.46 8.50 11.83
CA HIS A 105 10.79 8.50 13.27
C HIS A 105 12.30 8.39 13.52
#